data_AF-A0A8S3ASD4-F1
#
_entry.id   AF-A0A8S3ASD4-F1
#
_cell.length_a   1.000
_cell.length_b   1.000
_cell.length_c   1.000
_cell.angle_alpha   90.00
_cell.angle_beta   90.00
_cell.angle_gamma   90.00
#
_symmetry.space_group_name_H-M   'P 1'
#
loop_
_entity.id
_entity.type
_entity.pdbx_description
1 polymer ?
#
loop_
_entity_poly.entity_id
_entity_poly.type
_entity_poly.pdbx_seq_one_letter_code
_entity_poly.pdbx_strand_id
1 'polypeptide(L)' 'WKVADNDPEIAGYIKTANNDRFFLATIRNAGHMVPYDQPRAMLNLLERFLSSQPKSP' A
#
# COMPACT_ATOMS: atom_id res chain seq x y z
N TRP A 1 -5.69 -0.86 3.01
CA TRP A 1 -5.99 0.34 2.22
C TRP A 1 -6.59 -0.07 0.89
N LYS A 2 -7.32 0.85 0.26
CA LYS A 2 -7.71 0.77 -1.15
C LYS A 2 -6.89 1.80 -1.94
N VAL A 3 -6.66 1.54 -3.23
CA VAL A 3 -5.97 2.52 -4.09
C VAL A 3 -6.89 3.71 -4.32
N ALA A 4 -8.15 3.45 -4.68
CA ALA A 4 -9.24 4.42 -4.70
C ALA A 4 -10.36 4.02 -3.73
N ASP A 5 -11.04 4.99 -3.12
CA ASP A 5 -12.05 4.73 -2.08
C ASP A 5 -13.23 3.88 -2.59
N ASN A 6 -13.57 4.04 -3.87
CA ASN A 6 -14.62 3.29 -4.57
C ASN A 6 -14.15 1.96 -5.17
N ASP A 7 -12.87 1.58 -5.01
CA ASP A 7 -12.42 0.27 -5.48
C ASP A 7 -13.23 -0.84 -4.77
N PRO A 8 -13.73 -1.84 -5.50
CA PRO A 8 -14.47 -2.94 -4.89
C PRO A 8 -13.58 -3.81 -4.01
N GLU A 9 -12.28 -3.87 -4.31
CA GLU A 9 -11.30 -4.70 -3.64
C GLU A 9 -10.32 -3.86 -2.80
N ILE A 10 -9.84 -4.45 -1.70
CA ILE A 10 -8.75 -3.87 -0.91
C ILE A 10 -7.40 -4.24 -1.53
N ALA A 11 -6.51 -3.25 -1.65
CA ALA A 11 -5.16 -3.46 -2.16
C ALA A 11 -4.28 -4.22 -1.15
N GLY A 12 -4.56 -4.07 0.14
CA GLY A 12 -3.76 -4.69 1.18
C GLY A 12 -3.93 -4.06 2.55
N TYR A 13 -2.94 -4.25 3.44
CA TYR A 13 -2.98 -3.75 4.81
C TYR A 13 -1.72 -2.95 5.15
N ILE A 14 -1.88 -1.94 6.01
CA ILE A 14 -0.76 -1.15 6.54
C ILE A 14 -0.78 -1.32 8.06
N LYS A 15 0.38 -1.61 8.65
CA LYS A 15 0.61 -1.53 10.09
C LYS A 15 1.65 -0.46 10.35
N THR A 16 1.45 0.34 11.40
CA THR A 16 2.37 1.39 11.80
C THR A 16 3.05 1.03 13.12
N ALA A 17 4.28 1.51 13.30
CA ALA A 17 5.06 1.37 14.52
C ALA A 17 5.93 2.62 14.72
N ASN A 18 6.56 2.71 15.90
CA ASN A 18 7.49 3.78 16.27
C ASN A 18 6.89 5.19 16.16
N ASN A 19 5.64 5.37 16.61
CA ASN A 19 4.86 6.61 16.50
C ASN A 19 4.75 7.07 15.04
N ASP A 20 4.24 6.19 14.17
CA ASP A 20 4.04 6.45 12.73
C ASP A 20 5.30 6.83 11.96
N ARG A 21 6.47 6.33 12.42
CA ARG A 21 7.75 6.49 11.71
C ARG A 21 8.20 5.24 10.97
N PHE A 22 7.50 4.12 11.19
CA PHE A 22 7.75 2.88 10.48
C PHE A 22 6.44 2.27 10.01
N PHE A 23 6.40 1.89 8.74
CA PHE A 23 5.21 1.35 8.09
C PHE A 23 5.54 -0.01 7.47
N LEU A 24 4.73 -1.01 7.80
CA LEU A 24 4.75 -2.32 7.15
C LEU A 24 3.50 -2.44 6.27
N ALA A 25 3.70 -2.56 4.96
CA ALA A 25 2.62 -2.75 3.99
C ALA A 25 2.62 -4.19 3.46
N THR A 26 1.44 -4.78 3.32
CA THR A 26 1.22 -6.05 2.60
C THR A 26 0.33 -5.79 1.41
N ILE A 27 0.67 -6.29 0.22
CA ILE A 27 -0.16 -6.19 -0.98
C ILE A 27 -0.84 -7.54 -1.22
N ARG A 28 -2.16 -7.56 -1.33
CA ARG A 28 -2.92 -8.79 -1.57
C ARG A 28 -2.71 -9.28 -3.01
N ASN A 29 -2.75 -10.59 -3.19
CA ASN A 29 -2.63 -11.25 -4.50
C ASN A 29 -1.32 -10.90 -5.24
N ALA A 30 -0.25 -10.60 -4.49
CA ALA A 30 1.10 -10.44 -5.02
C ALA A 30 2.02 -11.54 -4.47
N GLY A 31 2.89 -12.05 -5.33
CA GLY A 31 4.00 -12.92 -4.95
C GLY A 31 5.26 -12.11 -4.61
N HIS A 32 6.42 -12.71 -4.90
CA HIS A 32 7.72 -12.08 -4.61
C HIS A 32 7.98 -10.84 -5.47
N MET A 33 7.52 -10.83 -6.73
CA MET A 33 7.72 -9.74 -7.67
C MET A 33 6.50 -8.80 -7.69
N VAL A 34 6.25 -8.14 -6.57
CA VAL A 34 5.05 -7.31 -6.35
C VAL A 34 4.77 -6.27 -7.45
N PRO A 35 5.76 -5.52 -8.00
CA PRO A 35 5.49 -4.59 -9.10
C PRO A 35 4.97 -5.27 -10.37
N TYR A 36 5.32 -6.53 -10.60
CA TYR A 36 4.82 -7.33 -11.72
C TYR A 36 3.42 -7.86 -11.44
N ASP A 37 3.20 -8.42 -10.24
CA ASP A 37 1.93 -9.06 -9.89
C ASP A 37 0.80 -8.04 -9.62
N GLN A 38 1.12 -6.90 -9.01
CA GLN A 38 0.17 -5.86 -8.58
C GLN A 38 0.69 -4.45 -8.89
N PRO A 39 0.88 -4.09 -10.18
CA PRO A 39 1.54 -2.85 -10.59
C PRO A 39 0.84 -1.59 -10.06
N ARG A 40 -0.50 -1.57 -10.08
CA ARG A 40 -1.29 -0.42 -9.62
C ARG A 40 -1.16 -0.19 -8.11
N ALA A 41 -1.23 -1.26 -7.32
CA ALA A 41 -1.12 -1.16 -5.86
C ALA A 41 0.31 -0.77 -5.44
N MET A 42 1.32 -1.33 -6.12
CA MET A 42 2.72 -1.01 -5.86
C MET A 42 3.06 0.44 -6.20
N LEU A 43 2.61 0.94 -7.36
CA LEU A 43 2.83 2.34 -7.74
C LEU A 43 2.20 3.28 -6.71
N ASN A 44 0.96 3.02 -6.30
CA ASN A 44 0.28 3.84 -5.31
C ASN A 44 0.97 3.80 -3.94
N LEU A 45 1.50 2.65 -3.51
CA LEU A 45 2.28 2.55 -2.28
C LEU A 45 3.58 3.38 -2.39
N LEU A 46 4.26 3.32 -3.53
CA LEU A 46 5.50 4.07 -3.76
C LEU A 46 5.25 5.58 -3.78
N GLU A 47 4.19 6.05 -4.44
CA GLU A 47 3.80 7.47 -4.45
C GLU A 47 3.50 7.97 -3.04
N ARG A 48 2.77 7.18 -2.22
CA ARG A 48 2.48 7.50 -0.81
C ARG A 48 3.75 7.56 0.04
N PHE A 49 4.68 6.63 -0.20
CA PHE A 49 5.97 6.61 0.50
C PHE A 49 6.79 7.87 0.19
N LEU A 50 6.92 8.22 -1.10
CA LEU A 50 7.70 9.39 -1.54
C LEU A 50 7.07 10.71 -1.10
N SER A 51 5.74 10.79 -1.02
CA SER A 51 5.03 11.98 -0.56
C SER A 51 4.94 12.10 0.98
N SER A 52 5.45 11.12 1.74
CA SER A 52 5.25 11.04 3.19
C SER A 52 3.78 11.13 3.60
N GLN A 53 2.88 10.63 2.75
CA GLN A 53 1.43 10.58 2.97
C GLN A 53 0.99 9.11 3.08
N PRO A 54 1.19 8.48 4.24
CA PRO A 54 0.53 7.22 4.53
C PRO A 54 -0.94 7.53 4.75
N LYS A 55 -1.71 7.67 3.66
CA LYS A 55 -3.17 7.70 3.76
C LYS A 55 -3.60 6.33 4.29
N SER A 56 -3.76 6.24 5.61
CA SER A 56 -4.55 5.20 6.25
C SER A 56 -5.97 5.26 5.66
N PRO A 57 -6.65 4.11 5.52
CA PRO A 57 -8.05 4.07 5.10
C PRO A 57 -8.94 4.85 6.05
#